data_AF-A0A0N9HQJ7-F1
#
_entry.id   AF-A0A0N9HQJ7-F1
#
_cell.length_a   1.000
_cell.length_b   1.000
_cell.length_c   1.000
_cell.angle_alpha   90.00
_cell.angle_beta   90.00
_cell.angle_gamma   90.00
#
_symmetry.space_group_name_H-M   'P 1'
#
loop_
_entity.id
_entity.type
_entity.pdbx_description
1 polymer ?
#
loop_
_entity_poly.entity_id
_entity_poly.type
_entity_poly.pdbx_seq_one_letter_code
_entity_poly.pdbx_strand_id
1 'polypeptide(L)'
;MSSAWHEIPGPETTGPDGNLAGIAAAGGLHAFQLGLHEKYGPVARFELPNTRVVSVADPQLLTATSRINQRPRELFEFLPVVRSGQPADHPG
;
A
#
# COMPACT_ATOMS: atom_id res chain seq x y z
N MET A 1 -25.33 0.71 4.04
CA MET A 1 -24.53 1.88 3.60
C MET A 1 -23.17 1.34 3.18
N SER A 2 -22.77 1.66 1.95
CA SER A 2 -21.72 1.08 1.09
C SER A 2 -20.77 0.01 1.68
N SER A 3 -20.97 -1.24 1.25
CA SER A 3 -20.05 -2.39 1.38
C SER A 3 -18.92 -2.37 0.34
N ALA A 4 -18.89 -1.39 -0.58
CA ALA A 4 -18.02 -1.39 -1.75
C ALA A 4 -16.52 -1.47 -1.44
N TRP A 5 -16.10 -1.04 -0.25
CA TRP A 5 -14.72 -1.22 0.19
C TRP A 5 -14.37 -2.70 0.38
N HIS A 6 -15.24 -3.46 1.04
CA HIS A 6 -15.03 -4.88 1.31
C HIS A 6 -15.22 -5.77 0.07
N GLU A 7 -15.78 -5.22 -1.00
CA GLU A 7 -15.91 -5.89 -2.30
C GLU A 7 -14.61 -5.89 -3.10
N ILE A 8 -13.68 -4.96 -2.81
CA ILE A 8 -12.34 -4.99 -3.41
C ILE A 8 -11.51 -6.07 -2.68
N PRO A 9 -10.90 -7.03 -3.39
CA PRO A 9 -10.04 -8.05 -2.79
C PRO A 9 -8.86 -7.43 -2.03
N GLY A 10 -8.51 -7.94 -0.86
CA GLY A 10 -7.36 -7.48 -0.11
C GLY A 10 -7.30 -8.04 1.30
N PRO A 11 -6.20 -7.80 2.03
CA PRO A 11 -6.09 -8.19 3.43
C PRO A 11 -7.15 -7.50 4.30
N GLU A 12 -7.59 -8.22 5.33
CA GLU A 12 -8.31 -7.61 6.44
C GLU A 12 -7.38 -6.64 7.19
N THR A 13 -7.96 -5.56 7.72
CA THR A 13 -7.22 -4.60 8.54
C THR A 13 -7.29 -4.94 10.01
N THR A 14 -6.13 -4.93 10.68
CA THR A 14 -5.99 -5.36 12.06
C THR A 14 -5.63 -4.21 13.01
N GLY A 15 -6.25 -3.04 12.82
CA GLY A 15 -6.09 -1.90 13.73
C GLY A 15 -5.74 -0.56 13.05
N PRO A 16 -5.43 0.47 13.84
CA PRO A 16 -5.26 1.85 13.36
C PRO A 16 -4.05 2.03 12.43
N ASP A 17 -3.07 1.14 12.50
CA ASP A 17 -1.85 1.17 11.68
C ASP A 17 -2.03 0.52 10.29
N GLY A 18 -3.22 -0.04 10.01
CA GLY A 18 -3.53 -0.71 8.75
C GLY A 18 -2.56 -1.85 8.44
N ASN A 19 -1.91 -1.78 7.28
CA ASN A 19 -0.99 -2.81 6.80
C ASN A 19 0.51 -2.45 6.96
N LEU A 20 0.86 -1.44 7.77
CA LEU A 20 2.26 -1.04 7.96
C LEU A 20 3.16 -2.18 8.44
N ALA A 21 2.71 -2.99 9.39
CA ALA A 21 3.48 -4.14 9.87
C ALA A 21 3.73 -5.17 8.76
N GLY A 22 2.73 -5.43 7.90
CA GLY A 22 2.87 -6.31 6.75
C GLY A 22 3.83 -5.76 5.69
N ILE A 23 3.80 -4.44 5.47
CA ILE A 23 4.73 -3.74 4.57
C ILE A 23 6.17 -3.85 5.08
N ALA A 24 6.40 -3.62 6.38
CA ALA A 24 7.72 -3.75 6.99
C ALA A 24 8.23 -5.20 6.94
N ALA A 25 7.37 -6.17 7.27
CA ALA A 25 7.71 -7.60 7.24
C ALA A 25 8.05 -8.10 5.82
N ALA A 26 7.43 -7.53 4.78
CA ALA A 26 7.75 -7.82 3.39
C ALA A 26 9.06 -7.18 2.91
N GLY A 27 9.69 -6.30 3.69
CA GLY A 27 10.90 -5.56 3.30
C GLY A 27 10.62 -4.28 2.51
N GLY A 28 9.41 -3.74 2.60
CA GLY A 28 9.02 -2.46 2.00
C GLY A 28 7.79 -2.56 1.08
N LEU A 29 7.29 -1.39 0.65
CA LEU A 29 6.02 -1.29 -0.09
C LEU A 29 6.03 -2.07 -1.40
N HIS A 30 7.14 -2.05 -2.14
CA HIS A 30 7.24 -2.76 -3.41
C HIS A 30 7.06 -4.28 -3.26
N ALA A 31 7.80 -4.89 -2.33
CA ALA A 31 7.71 -6.32 -2.06
C ALA A 31 6.34 -6.72 -1.52
N PHE A 32 5.75 -5.88 -0.66
CA PHE A 32 4.37 -6.05 -0.22
C PHE A 32 3.38 -6.03 -1.39
N GLN A 33 3.49 -5.09 -2.32
CA GLN A 33 2.61 -4.99 -3.49
C GLN A 33 2.76 -6.20 -4.44
N LEU A 34 3.97 -6.74 -4.60
CA LEU A 34 4.16 -7.98 -5.38
C LEU A 34 3.35 -9.13 -4.77
N GLY A 35 3.51 -9.41 -3.47
CA GLY A 35 2.76 -10.46 -2.79
C GLY A 35 1.25 -10.16 -2.72
N LEU A 36 0.86 -8.89 -2.60
CA LEU A 36 -0.54 -8.46 -2.64
C LEU A 36 -1.19 -8.85 -3.97
N HIS A 37 -0.55 -8.52 -5.09
CA HIS A 37 -1.09 -8.78 -6.42
C HIS A 37 -0.99 -10.26 -6.84
N GLU A 38 0.02 -10.98 -6.35
CA GLU A 38 0.07 -12.44 -6.48
C GLU A 38 -1.12 -13.12 -5.79
N LYS A 39 -1.50 -12.64 -4.59
CA LYS A 39 -2.56 -13.25 -3.79
C LYS A 39 -3.98 -12.80 -4.17
N TYR A 40 -4.17 -11.51 -4.43
CA TYR A 40 -5.52 -10.91 -4.57
C TYR A 40 -5.84 -10.47 -6.01
N GLY A 41 -4.87 -10.58 -6.92
CA GLY A 41 -5.07 -10.31 -8.35
C GLY A 41 -4.80 -8.85 -8.75
N PRO A 42 -5.26 -8.44 -9.96
CA PRO A 42 -4.82 -7.20 -10.61
C PRO A 42 -5.27 -5.90 -9.93
N VAL A 43 -6.34 -5.95 -9.13
CA VAL A 43 -6.86 -4.82 -8.34
C VAL A 43 -7.03 -5.30 -6.92
N ALA A 44 -6.35 -4.66 -5.99
CA ALA A 44 -6.38 -5.04 -4.58
C ALA A 44 -6.45 -3.80 -3.68
N ARG A 45 -7.08 -3.94 -2.52
CA ARG A 45 -7.11 -2.91 -1.48
C ARG A 45 -6.10 -3.21 -0.39
N PHE A 46 -5.61 -2.17 0.27
CA PHE A 46 -4.95 -2.25 1.57
C PHE A 46 -5.14 -0.90 2.29
N GLU A 47 -4.76 -0.82 3.56
CA GLU A 47 -4.88 0.39 4.37
C GLU A 47 -3.53 0.82 4.93
N LEU A 48 -3.36 2.13 5.04
CA LEU A 48 -2.28 2.82 5.74
C LEU A 48 -2.93 3.64 6.87
N PRO A 49 -2.14 4.21 7.81
CA PRO A 49 -2.70 5.09 8.82
C PRO A 49 -3.52 6.20 8.17
N ASN A 50 -4.79 6.29 8.58
CA ASN A 50 -5.77 7.27 8.08
C ASN A 50 -6.06 7.23 6.57
N THR A 51 -5.60 6.21 5.84
CA THR A 51 -5.68 6.19 4.37
C THR A 51 -6.06 4.82 3.84
N ARG A 52 -7.06 4.79 2.95
CA ARG A 52 -7.43 3.61 2.17
C ARG A 52 -6.75 3.65 0.81
N VAL A 53 -6.15 2.54 0.40
CA VAL A 53 -5.39 2.45 -0.85
C VAL A 53 -5.99 1.38 -1.76
N VAL A 54 -6.23 1.75 -3.02
CA VAL A 54 -6.50 0.78 -4.10
C VAL A 54 -5.23 0.68 -4.93
N SER A 55 -4.62 -0.50 -4.92
CA SER A 55 -3.45 -0.86 -5.72
C SER A 55 -3.91 -1.46 -7.04
N VAL A 56 -3.32 -0.99 -8.14
CA VAL A 56 -3.65 -1.45 -9.51
C VAL A 56 -2.37 -1.91 -10.19
N ALA A 57 -2.34 -3.17 -10.60
CA ALA A 57 -1.23 -3.77 -11.35
C ALA A 57 -1.58 -4.10 -12.80
N ASP A 58 -2.86 -3.96 -13.19
CA ASP A 58 -3.29 -4.19 -14.57
C ASP A 58 -2.86 -3.03 -15.51
N PRO A 59 -2.15 -3.30 -16.62
CA PRO A 59 -1.67 -2.26 -17.53
C PRO A 59 -2.78 -1.43 -18.19
N GLN A 60 -3.93 -2.05 -18.50
CA GLN A 60 -5.05 -1.35 -19.12
C GLN A 60 -5.73 -0.42 -18.11
N LEU A 61 -5.92 -0.89 -16.86
CA LEU A 61 -6.47 -0.07 -15.78
C LEU A 61 -5.50 1.05 -15.36
N LEU A 62 -4.20 0.81 -15.35
CA LEU A 62 -3.19 1.86 -15.13
C LEU A 62 -3.27 2.93 -16.22
N THR A 63 -3.43 2.54 -17.47
CA THR A 63 -3.60 3.49 -18.58
C THR A 63 -4.87 4.32 -18.39
N ALA A 64 -5.98 3.68 -18.03
CA ALA A 64 -7.26 4.36 -17.79
C ALA A 64 -7.22 5.30 -16.57
N THR A 65 -6.49 4.94 -15.52
CA THR A 65 -6.36 5.72 -14.28
C THR A 65 -5.20 6.70 -14.29
N SER A 66 -4.32 6.67 -15.29
CA SER A 66 -3.14 7.56 -15.41
C SER A 66 -3.47 9.06 -15.35
N ARG A 67 -4.70 9.44 -15.73
CA ARG A 67 -5.20 10.83 -15.65
C ARG A 67 -5.56 11.27 -14.22
N ILE A 68 -5.76 10.31 -13.32
CA ILE A 68 -6.04 10.51 -11.88
C ILE A 68 -4.71 10.65 -11.10
N ASN A 69 -3.57 10.76 -11.79
CA ASN A 69 -2.24 10.92 -11.19
C ASN A 69 -2.10 12.27 -10.47
N GLN A 70 -2.80 12.40 -9.35
CA GLN A 70 -2.56 13.35 -8.29
C GLN A 70 -1.52 12.68 -7.40
N ARG A 71 -0.38 13.35 -7.19
CA ARG A 71 0.58 12.93 -6.18
C ARG A 71 0.12 13.54 -4.86
N PRO A 72 -0.62 12.81 -4.01
CA PRO A 72 -1.16 13.37 -2.78
C PRO A 72 0.02 13.70 -1.88
N ARG A 73 0.01 14.88 -1.25
CA ARG A 73 1.12 15.32 -0.39
C ARG A 73 1.33 14.34 0.78
N GLU A 74 0.24 13.77 1.25
CA GLU A 74 0.13 12.79 2.32
C GLU A 74 0.98 11.55 2.01
N LEU A 75 1.04 11.09 0.75
CA LEU A 75 1.89 9.97 0.34
C LEU A 75 3.39 10.27 0.51
N PHE A 76 3.81 11.52 0.34
CA PHE A 76 5.21 11.91 0.56
C PHE A 76 5.61 11.95 2.04
N GLU A 77 4.64 12.06 2.96
CA GLU A 77 4.92 11.99 4.40
C GLU A 77 5.27 10.56 4.83
N PHE A 78 4.76 9.53 4.13
CA PHE A 78 5.04 8.11 4.42
C PHE A 78 6.24 7.53 3.65
N LEU A 79 6.56 8.08 2.47
CA LEU A 79 7.68 7.61 1.64
C LEU A 79 9.09 7.69 2.27
N PRO A 80 9.43 8.63 3.18
CA PRO A 80 10.76 8.62 3.81
C PRO A 80 11.03 7.33 4.60
N VAL A 81 10.01 6.64 5.12
CA VAL A 81 10.16 5.33 5.79
C VAL A 81 10.47 4.20 4.81
N VAL A 82 10.08 4.32 3.54
CA VAL A 82 10.25 3.26 2.52
C VAL A 82 11.66 3.27 1.92
N ARG A 83 12.43 4.35 2.08
CA ARG A 83 13.77 4.49 1.48
C ARG A 83 14.92 4.11 2.41
N SER A 84 14.70 4.05 3.71
CA SER A 84 15.75 3.74 4.69
C SER A 84 15.67 2.27 5.11
N GLY A 85 16.20 1.40 4.27
CA GLY A 85 16.88 0.18 4.74
C GLY A 85 18.17 0.53 5.48
N GLN A 86 18.11 1.42 6.48
CA GLN A 86 19.26 1.74 7.33
C GLN A 86 19.07 1.06 8.69
N PRO A 87 19.98 0.19 9.13
CA PRO A 87 20.03 -0.20 10.53
C PRO A 87 20.28 1.05 11.38
N ALA A 88 19.53 1.16 12.48
CA ALA A 88 19.75 2.19 13.47
C ALA A 88 21.20 2.14 13.94
N ASP A 89 21.96 3.18 13.64
CA ASP A 89 23.28 3.39 14.18
C ASP A 89 23.15 3.45 15.71
N HIS A 90 23.75 2.49 16.40
CA HIS A 90 23.82 2.44 17.86
C HIS A 90 25.07 3.22 18.26
N PRO A 91 24.97 4.34 19.00
CA PRO A 91 26.16 4.92 19.60
C PRO A 91 26.51 4.11 20.85
N GLY A 92 27.67 3.44 20.81
CA GLY A 92 28.29 2.75 21.93
C GLY A 92 29.77 2.56 21.70
#